data_AF-A0A7K3LRX8-F1
#
_entry.id   AF-A0A7K3LRX8-F1
#
_cell.length_a   1.000
_cell.length_b   1.000
_cell.length_c   1.000
_cell.angle_alpha   90.00
_cell.angle_beta   90.00
_cell.angle_gamma   90.00
#
_symmetry.space_group_name_H-M   'P 1'
#
loop_
_entity.id
_entity.type
_entity.pdbx_description
1 polymer ?
#
loop_
_entity_poly.entity_id
_entity_poly.type
_entity_poly.pdbx_seq_one_letter_code
_entity_poly.pdbx_strand_id
1 'polypeptide(L)' 'MANTTPDTRGLTPGGTSLSGDGSHSPRVSISLPADAKREFDARAKAAGMGTAKYLRAILLDHLTPNE' A
#
# COMPACT_ATOMS: atom_id res chain seq x y z
N MET A 1 4.26 -23.24 -6.10
CA MET A 1 3.10 -22.43 -6.50
C MET A 1 3.12 -21.19 -5.64
N ALA A 2 3.28 -19.99 -6.23
CA ALA A 2 3.38 -18.75 -5.47
C ALA A 2 2.06 -18.52 -4.71
N ASN A 3 2.14 -18.37 -3.40
CA ASN A 3 0.99 -18.13 -2.54
C ASN A 3 0.57 -16.65 -2.71
N THR A 4 -0.22 -16.36 -3.74
CA THR A 4 -0.75 -15.02 -4.07
C THR A 4 -1.90 -14.62 -3.12
N THR A 5 -1.78 -14.92 -1.82
CA THR A 5 -2.74 -14.41 -0.85
C THR A 5 -2.37 -12.95 -0.60
N PRO A 6 -3.22 -11.97 -0.95
CA PRO A 6 -2.94 -10.58 -0.65
C PRO A 6 -2.75 -10.47 0.87
N ASP A 7 -1.63 -9.90 1.32
CA ASP A 7 -1.40 -9.64 2.73
C ASP A 7 -2.52 -8.73 3.25
N THR A 8 -3.48 -9.33 3.96
CA THR A 8 -4.65 -8.65 4.52
C THR A 8 -4.38 -8.10 5.91
N ARG A 9 -3.11 -7.98 6.35
CA ARG A 9 -2.82 -7.47 7.69
C ARG A 9 -3.35 -6.04 7.81
N GLY A 10 -4.34 -5.90 8.68
CA GLY A 10 -5.02 -4.64 8.92
C GLY A 10 -5.92 -4.16 7.77
N LEU A 11 -6.61 -5.08 7.10
CA LEU A 11 -7.65 -4.78 6.11
C LEU A 11 -8.95 -5.48 6.49
N THR A 12 -10.06 -4.74 6.51
CA THR A 12 -11.39 -5.36 6.54
C THR A 12 -11.83 -5.78 5.13
N PRO A 13 -12.77 -6.74 5.01
CA PRO A 13 -13.45 -7.01 3.75
C PRO A 13 -14.12 -5.71 3.24
N GLY A 14 -13.63 -5.18 2.12
CA GLY A 14 -14.03 -3.86 1.60
C GLY A 14 -12.87 -2.86 1.43
N GLY A 15 -11.67 -3.18 1.93
CA GLY A 15 -10.47 -2.40 1.65
C GLY A 15 -10.20 -1.25 2.63
N THR A 16 -10.94 -1.18 3.74
CA THR A 16 -10.67 -0.20 4.81
C THR A 16 -9.47 -0.68 5.64
N SER A 17 -8.48 0.19 5.80
CA SER A 17 -7.32 -0.06 6.65
C SER A 17 -7.70 0.13 8.12
N LEU A 18 -7.86 -0.97 8.85
CA LEU A 18 -7.98 -0.96 10.30
C LEU A 18 -6.72 -1.55 10.92
N SER A 19 -6.24 -1.00 12.02
CA SER A 19 -5.28 -1.66 12.89
C SER A 19 -5.89 -2.95 13.44
N GLY A 20 -5.05 -3.90 13.89
CA GLY A 20 -5.50 -5.21 14.38
C GLY A 20 -6.48 -5.15 15.57
N ASP A 21 -6.54 -4.02 16.26
CA ASP A 21 -7.45 -3.67 17.35
C ASP A 21 -8.78 -3.03 16.91
N GLY A 22 -9.02 -2.89 15.60
CA GLY A 22 -10.26 -2.33 15.06
C GLY A 22 -10.30 -0.80 14.97
N SER A 23 -9.27 -0.10 15.45
CA SER A 23 -9.08 1.34 15.19
C SER A 23 -8.64 1.60 13.75
N HIS A 24 -8.84 2.82 13.25
CA HIS A 24 -8.31 3.20 11.94
C HIS A 24 -6.78 3.11 11.91
N SER A 25 -6.21 2.59 10.81
CA SER A 25 -4.75 2.60 10.63
C SER A 25 -4.21 4.03 10.64
N PRO A 26 -3.02 4.27 11.22
CA PRO A 26 -2.42 5.60 11.26
C PRO A 26 -2.19 6.13 9.84
N ARG A 27 -2.47 7.43 9.64
CA ARG A 27 -2.30 8.08 8.34
C ARG A 27 -0.84 8.48 8.15
N VAL A 28 -0.25 8.07 7.02
CA VAL A 28 1.03 8.57 6.52
C VAL A 28 0.75 9.56 5.38
N SER A 29 1.31 10.77 5.47
CA SER A 29 1.26 11.77 4.41
C SER A 29 2.68 12.21 4.07
N ILE A 30 3.01 12.30 2.79
CA ILE A 30 4.34 12.71 2.31
C ILE A 30 4.19 13.75 1.19
N SER A 31 5.14 14.66 1.10
CA SER A 31 5.26 15.63 0.02
C SER A 31 6.30 15.15 -0.98
N LEU A 32 5.96 15.15 -2.26
CA LEU A 32 6.85 14.73 -3.35
C LEU A 32 6.93 15.85 -4.40
N PRO A 33 8.06 15.99 -5.11
CA PRO A 33 8.14 16.78 -6.32
C PRO A 33 7.06 16.34 -7.33
N ALA A 34 6.53 17.30 -8.11
CA ALA A 34 5.41 17.03 -9.03
C ALA A 34 5.74 15.93 -10.04
N ASP A 35 6.96 15.91 -10.59
CA ASP A 35 7.40 14.89 -11.54
C ASP A 35 7.46 13.49 -10.91
N ALA A 36 7.94 13.39 -9.66
CA ALA A 36 7.99 12.14 -8.91
C ALA A 36 6.57 11.61 -8.62
N LYS A 37 5.63 12.50 -8.26
CA LYS A 37 4.23 12.12 -8.04
C LYS A 37 3.58 11.60 -9.33
N ARG A 38 3.83 12.28 -10.46
CA ARG A 38 3.28 11.88 -11.77
C ARG A 38 3.80 10.51 -12.20
N GLU A 39 5.10 10.28 -12.07
CA GLU A 39 5.72 8.98 -12.36
C GLU A 39 5.15 7.89 -11.45
N PHE A 40 4.98 8.19 -10.16
CA PHE A 40 4.41 7.26 -9.20
C PHE A 40 2.96 6.88 -9.55
N ASP A 41 2.12 7.84 -9.96
CA ASP A 41 0.75 7.56 -10.41
C ASP A 41 0.72 6.72 -11.69
N ALA A 42 1.65 6.96 -12.62
CA ALA A 42 1.77 6.15 -13.83
C ALA A 42 2.10 4.69 -13.50
N ARG A 43 3.03 4.46 -12.57
CA ARG A 43 3.39 3.12 -12.08
C ARG A 43 2.24 2.43 -11.34
N ALA A 44 1.53 3.17 -10.48
CA ALA A 44 0.35 2.65 -9.80
C ALA A 44 -0.73 2.21 -10.82
N LYS A 45 -0.98 3.04 -11.84
CA LYS A 45 -1.92 2.73 -12.92
C LYS A 45 -1.47 1.52 -13.75
N ALA A 46 -0.18 1.42 -14.09
CA ALA A 46 0.37 0.27 -14.80
C ALA A 46 0.23 -1.03 -13.99
N ALA A 47 0.28 -0.95 -12.67
CA ALA A 47 0.02 -2.07 -11.76
C ALA A 47 -1.48 -2.34 -11.52
N GLY A 48 -2.40 -1.58 -12.15
CA GLY A 48 -3.84 -1.72 -11.94
C GLY A 48 -4.29 -1.32 -10.53
N MET A 49 -3.51 -0.49 -9.83
CA MET A 49 -3.77 -0.08 -8.44
C MET A 49 -4.02 1.42 -8.32
N GLY A 50 -4.82 1.80 -7.32
CA GLY A 50 -4.86 3.19 -6.87
C GLY A 50 -3.57 3.58 -6.16
N THR A 51 -3.17 4.85 -6.28
CA THR A 51 -1.92 5.42 -5.74
C THR A 51 -1.66 5.04 -4.27
N ALA A 52 -2.66 5.15 -3.40
CA ALA A 52 -2.52 4.82 -1.97
C ALA A 52 -2.28 3.32 -1.73
N LYS A 53 -2.93 2.45 -2.51
CA LYS A 53 -2.75 0.99 -2.44
C LYS A 53 -1.36 0.60 -2.93
N TYR A 54 -0.90 1.24 -4.01
CA TYR A 54 0.43 1.02 -4.56
C TYR A 54 1.52 1.46 -3.57
N LEU A 55 1.36 2.62 -2.91
CA LEU A 55 2.29 3.09 -1.88
C LEU A 55 2.34 2.14 -0.68
N ARG A 56 1.18 1.67 -0.21
CA ARG A 56 1.11 0.69 0.87
C ARG A 56 1.87 -0.58 0.53
N ALA A 57 1.67 -1.11 -0.68
CA ALA A 57 2.35 -2.34 -1.12
C ALA A 57 3.87 -2.19 -1.10
N ILE A 58 4.41 -1.10 -1.66
CA ILE A 58 5.85 -0.83 -1.67
C ILE A 58 6.40 -0.66 -0.25
N LEU A 59 5.68 0.08 0.61
CA LEU A 59 6.12 0.29 1.99
C LEU A 59 6.13 -1.01 2.79
N LEU A 60 5.10 -1.84 2.67
CA LEU A 60 5.05 -3.13 3.38
C LEU A 60 6.12 -4.09 2.85
N ASP A 61 6.32 -4.16 1.53
CA ASP A 61 7.39 -4.95 0.91
C ASP A 61 8.77 -4.54 1.43
N HIS A 62 9.04 -3.22 1.48
CA HIS A 62 10.33 -2.71 1.97
C HIS A 62 10.55 -2.90 3.47
N LEU A 63 9.48 -2.87 4.28
CA LEU A 63 9.54 -3.01 5.74
C LEU A 63 9.49 -4.46 6.21
N THR A 64 9.14 -5.41 5.33
CA THR A 64 9.20 -6.83 5.68
C THR A 64 10.66 -7.26 5.56
N PRO A 65 11.32 -7.66 6.66
CA PRO A 65 12.68 -8.17 6.56
C PRO A 65 12.66 -9.42 5.68
N ASN A 66 13.46 -9.42 4.61
CA ASN A 66 13.82 -10.66 3.92
C ASN A 66 14.62 -11.49 4.93
N GLU A 67 13.98 -12.49 5.54
CA GLU A 67 14.68 -13.59 6.22
C GLU A 67 15.41 -14.48 5.20
#